data_AF-A0A7X6PFP7-F1
#
_entry.id   AF-A0A7X6PFP7-F1
#
_cell.length_a   1.000
_cell.length_b   1.000
_cell.length_c   1.000
_cell.angle_alpha   90.00
_cell.angle_beta   90.00
_cell.angle_gamma   90.00
#
_symmetry.space_group_name_H-M   'P 1'
#
loop_
_entity.id
_entity.type
_entity.pdbx_description
1 polymer ?
#
loop_
_entity_poly.entity_id
_entity_poly.type
_entity_poly.pdbx_seq_one_letter_code
_entity_poly.pdbx_strand_id
1 'polypeptide(L)' 'TAIILNKYEDLSQKEIAEIMMISEGAVESLLFRAKRNLRKRLSADCKKHENRHRKN' A
#
# COMPACT_ATOMS: atom_id res chain seq x y z
N THR A 1 0.38 6.69 5.56
CA THR A 1 0.10 6.73 7.01
C THR A 1 -0.71 5.53 7.46
N ALA A 2 -1.92 5.26 6.94
CA ALA A 2 -2.73 4.09 7.36
C ALA A 2 -2.00 2.72 7.28
N ILE A 3 -1.17 2.48 6.24
CA ILE A 3 -0.34 1.25 6.17
C ILE A 3 0.67 1.17 7.31
N ILE A 4 1.23 2.29 7.76
CA ILE A 4 2.28 2.29 8.79
C ILE A 4 1.65 1.83 10.12
N LEU A 5 0.56 2.49 10.51
CA LEU A 5 -0.20 2.15 11.71
C LEU A 5 -0.67 0.69 11.70
N ASN A 6 -1.12 0.17 10.56
CA ASN A 6 -1.56 -1.22 10.47
C ASN A 6 -0.43 -2.26 10.44
N LYS A 7 0.79 -1.91 10.00
CA LYS A 7 1.88 -2.88 9.78
C LYS A 7 3.07 -2.77 10.71
N TYR A 8 3.27 -1.62 11.32
CA TYR A 8 4.37 -1.39 12.25
C TYR A 8 3.86 -1.21 13.69
N GLU A 9 2.65 -0.69 13.85
CA GLU A 9 2.01 -0.52 15.16
C GLU A 9 0.92 -1.57 15.44
N ASP A 10 0.69 -2.50 14.50
CA ASP A 10 -0.34 -3.57 14.56
C ASP A 10 -1.76 -3.12 14.96
N LEU A 11 -2.09 -1.86 14.67
CA LEU A 11 -3.39 -1.29 14.99
C LEU A 11 -4.50 -1.82 14.06
N SER A 12 -5.68 -2.03 14.64
CA SER A 12 -6.90 -2.39 13.92
C SER A 12 -7.42 -1.23 13.06
N GLN A 13 -8.27 -1.52 12.07
CA GLN A 13 -8.84 -0.48 11.21
C GLN A 13 -9.69 0.53 12.00
N LYS A 14 -10.33 0.08 13.07
CA LYS A 14 -11.12 0.92 13.98
C LYS A 14 -10.23 1.91 14.75
N GLU A 15 -9.15 1.44 15.36
CA GLU A 15 -8.19 2.32 16.06
C GLU A 15 -7.56 3.34 15.10
N ILE A 16 -7.24 2.90 13.88
CA ILE A 16 -6.72 3.81 12.84
C ILE A 16 -7.75 4.84 12.43
N ALA A 17 -9.02 4.46 12.31
CA ALA A 17 -10.12 5.36 11.98
C ALA A 17 -10.29 6.44 13.06
N GLU A 18 -10.23 6.05 14.33
CA GLU A 18 -10.27 6.96 15.48
C GLU A 18 -9.07 7.92 15.49
N ILE A 19 -7.83 7.40 15.34
CA ILE A 19 -6.60 8.20 15.32
C ILE A 19 -6.58 9.20 14.16
N MET A 20 -7.02 8.75 12.98
CA MET A 20 -7.01 9.58 11.77
C MET A 20 -8.26 10.45 11.63
N MET A 21 -9.24 10.33 12.54
CA MET A 21 -10.54 11.01 12.50
C MET A 21 -11.26 10.84 11.15
N ILE A 22 -11.24 9.63 10.60
CA ILE A 22 -11.93 9.25 9.36
C ILE A 22 -12.77 8.00 9.58
N SER A 23 -13.64 7.66 8.64
CA SER A 23 -14.43 6.43 8.74
C SER A 23 -13.58 5.18 8.50
N GLU A 24 -14.00 4.04 9.06
CA GLU A 24 -13.36 2.73 8.81
C GLU A 24 -13.31 2.41 7.30
N GLY A 25 -14.38 2.72 6.54
CA GLY A 25 -14.40 2.54 5.08
C GLY A 25 -13.38 3.42 4.33
N ALA A 26 -13.04 4.60 4.86
CA ALA A 26 -11.97 5.44 4.32
C ALA A 26 -10.59 4.82 4.60
N VAL A 27 -10.38 4.26 5.80
CA VAL A 27 -9.17 3.48 6.14
C VAL A 27 -9.02 2.29 5.20
N GLU A 28 -10.08 1.51 4.99
CA GLU A 28 -10.07 0.36 4.09
C GLU A 28 -9.70 0.78 2.65
N SER A 29 -10.33 1.84 2.15
CA SER A 29 -10.03 2.40 0.82
C SER A 29 -8.56 2.82 0.70
N LEU A 30 -8.00 3.45 1.73
CA LEU A 30 -6.58 3.83 1.77
C LEU A 30 -5.66 2.60 1.76
N LEU A 31 -5.94 1.60 2.59
CA LEU A 31 -5.18 0.35 2.65
C LEU A 31 -5.22 -0.39 1.31
N PHE A 32 -6.40 -0.47 0.68
CA PHE A 32 -6.57 -1.12 -0.62
C PHE A 32 -5.75 -0.41 -1.71
N ARG A 33 -5.87 0.92 -1.81
CA ARG A 33 -5.13 1.71 -2.79
C ARG A 33 -3.62 1.59 -2.59
N ALA A 34 -3.16 1.64 -1.35
CA ALA A 34 -1.75 1.57 -1.03
C ALA A 34 -1.15 0.18 -1.33
N LYS A 35 -1.87 -0.92 -1.00
CA LYS A 35 -1.50 -2.29 -1.43
C LYS A 35 -1.46 -2.42 -2.95
N ARG A 36 -2.45 -1.87 -3.66
CA ARG A 36 -2.51 -1.88 -5.13
C ARG A 36 -1.33 -1.15 -5.74
N ASN A 37 -1.01 0.04 -5.23
CA ASN A 37 0.10 0.86 -5.72
C ASN A 37 1.44 0.19 -5.44
N LEU A 38 1.60 -0.45 -4.29
CA LEU A 38 2.80 -1.22 -3.97
C LEU A 38 2.99 -2.38 -4.95
N ARG A 39 1.95 -3.20 -5.18
CA ARG A 39 2.00 -4.28 -6.19
C ARG A 39 2.36 -3.76 -7.58
N LYS A 40 1.79 -2.63 -8.00
CA LYS A 40 2.10 -2.00 -9.29
C LYS A 40 3.58 -1.59 -9.38
N ARG A 41 4.15 -1.01 -8.34
CA ARG A 41 5.57 -0.61 -8.32
C ARG A 41 6.49 -1.83 -8.39
N LEU A 42 6.24 -2.84 -7.56
CA LEU A 42 7.03 -4.08 -7.54
C LEU A 42 6.95 -4.86 -8.86
N SER A 43 5.77 -4.93 -9.48
CA SER A 43 5.60 -5.57 -10.79
C SER A 43 6.19 -4.74 -11.94
N ALA A 44 6.12 -3.41 -11.88
CA ALA A 44 6.76 -2.54 -12.86
C ALA A 44 8.28 -2.66 -12.80
N ASP A 45 8.87 -2.81 -11.62
CA ASP A 45 10.32 -2.97 -11.49
C ASP A 45 10.82 -4.32 -12.03
N CYS A 46 10.01 -5.38 -11.94
CA CYS A 46 10.30 -6.65 -12.61
C CYS A 46 10.31 -6.50 -14.16
N LYS A 47 9.33 -5.79 -14.74
CA LYS A 47 9.28 -5.54 -16.20
C LYS A 47 10.44 -4.67 -16.71
N LYS A 48 10.97 -3.76 -15.89
CA LYS A 48 12.13 -2.94 -16.25
C LYS A 48 13.44 -3.73 -16.29
N HIS A 49 13.54 -4.86 -15.58
CA HIS A 49 14.74 -5.70 -15.62
C HIS A 49 14.77 -6.60 -16.86
N GLU A 50 13.61 -7.10 -17.30
CA GLU A 50 13.50 -7.92 -18.52
C GLU A 50 13.79 -7.11 -19.80
N ASN A 51 13.30 -5.87 -19.89
CA ASN A 51 13.52 -5.00 -21.06
C ASN A 51 14.95 -4.45 -21.18
N ARG A 52 15.77 -4.54 -20.12
CA ARG A 52 17.20 -4.19 -20.17
C ARG A 52 18.07 -5.31 -20.74
N HIS A 53 17.62 -6.57 -20.68
CA HIS A 53 18.35 -7.70 -21.24
C HIS A 53 18.05 -7.99 -22.73
N ARG A 54 16.98 -7.41 -23.29
CA ARG A 54 16.65 -7.55 -24.72
C ARG A 54 17.29 -6.49 -25.64
N LYS A 55 18.03 -5.51 -25.10
CA LYS A 55 18.62 -4.41 -25.87
C LYS A 55 20.15 -4.44 -25.96
N ASN A 56 20.81 -5.51 -25.50
CA ASN A 56 22.24 -5.73 -25.66
C ASN A 56 22.50 -6.92 -26.58
#